data_AF-H6R459-F1
#
_entry.id   AF-H6R459-F1
#
_cell.length_a   1.000
_cell.length_b   1.000
_cell.length_c   1.000
_cell.angle_alpha   90.00
_cell.angle_beta   90.00
_cell.angle_gamma   90.00
#
_symmetry.space_group_name_H-M   'P 1'
#
loop_
_entity.id
_entity.type
_entity.pdbx_description
1 polymer ?
#
loop_
_entity_poly.entity_id
_entity_poly.type
_entity_poly.pdbx_seq_one_letter_code
_entity_poly.pdbx_strand_id
1 'polypeptide(L)'
;MFDHSPSRGLTIGSWVVIGDECSVRRAPLADDDYVGFVFDSGGSEFELALSPCVLRRMADLARDAGPQPGRVAETYCSSRWIS
;
A
#
# COMPACT_ATOMS: atom_id res chain seq x y z
N MET A 1 11.44 28.11 -1.67
CA MET A 1 10.81 27.37 -2.79
C MET A 1 11.32 25.94 -2.69
N PHE A 2 10.67 25.13 -1.86
CA PHE A 2 10.99 23.71 -1.73
C PHE A 2 9.77 22.96 -2.25
N ASP A 3 9.86 22.57 -3.52
CA ASP A 3 8.91 21.69 -4.17
C ASP A 3 9.14 20.28 -3.61
N HIS A 4 8.57 20.03 -2.42
CA HIS A 4 8.43 18.67 -1.91
C HIS A 4 7.27 18.03 -2.67
N SER A 5 7.61 17.38 -3.78
CA SER A 5 6.73 16.46 -4.48
C SER A 5 6.06 15.55 -3.43
N PRO A 6 4.72 15.59 -3.26
CA PRO A 6 4.08 14.81 -2.21
C PRO A 6 4.31 13.35 -2.57
N SER A 7 5.01 12.62 -1.71
CA SER A 7 4.89 11.17 -1.66
C SER A 7 3.39 10.88 -1.73
N ARG A 8 2.93 10.27 -2.84
CA ARG A 8 1.52 9.93 -3.08
C ARG A 8 1.07 8.99 -1.97
N GLY A 9 0.69 9.57 -0.83
CA GLY A 9 0.21 8.85 0.33
C GLY A 9 -1.13 8.23 -0.02
N LEU A 10 -1.35 7.01 0.45
CA LEU A 10 -2.65 6.34 0.36
C LEU A 10 -3.69 7.23 1.06
N THR A 11 -4.61 7.81 0.30
CA THR A 11 -5.77 8.48 0.90
C THR A 11 -6.72 7.43 1.44
N ILE A 12 -7.45 7.76 2.51
CA ILE A 12 -8.43 6.86 3.10
C ILE A 12 -9.44 6.46 2.03
N GLY A 13 -9.67 5.16 1.87
CA GLY A 13 -10.60 4.63 0.87
C GLY A 13 -10.06 4.53 -0.57
N SER A 14 -8.84 5.02 -0.87
CA SER A 14 -8.22 4.80 -2.19
C SER A 14 -7.43 3.50 -2.22
N TRP A 15 -7.61 2.70 -3.26
CA TRP A 15 -6.80 1.51 -3.52
C TRP A 15 -5.52 1.85 -4.28
N VAL A 16 -4.43 1.20 -3.89
CA VAL A 16 -3.16 1.15 -4.61
C VAL A 16 -2.82 -0.29 -4.89
N VAL A 17 -2.52 -0.58 -6.14
CA VAL A 17 -2.18 -1.93 -6.59
C VAL A 17 -0.69 -2.17 -6.40
N ILE A 18 -0.32 -3.21 -5.64
CA ILE A 18 1.03 -3.68 -5.39
C ILE A 18 1.25 -4.99 -6.16
N GLY A 19 1.82 -4.88 -7.37
CA GLY A 19 1.96 -6.01 -8.29
C GLY A 19 0.65 -6.38 -8.99
N ASP A 20 0.58 -7.54 -9.64
CA ASP A 20 -0.59 -7.90 -10.46
C ASP A 20 -1.79 -8.44 -9.65
N GLU A 21 -1.58 -8.80 -8.38
CA GLU A 21 -2.56 -9.60 -7.62
C GLU A 21 -2.96 -9.02 -6.27
N CYS A 22 -2.31 -7.96 -5.79
CA CYS A 22 -2.61 -7.38 -4.49
C CYS A 22 -2.95 -5.90 -4.60
N SER A 23 -4.06 -5.49 -4.01
CA SER A 23 -4.38 -4.07 -3.83
C SER A 23 -4.45 -3.74 -2.34
N VAL A 24 -4.03 -2.54 -1.96
CA VAL A 24 -4.06 -2.05 -0.58
C VAL A 24 -4.79 -0.72 -0.52
N ARG A 25 -5.62 -0.51 0.49
CA ARG A 25 -6.19 0.80 0.80
C ARG A 25 -5.97 1.14 2.26
N ARG A 26 -5.94 2.43 2.55
CA ARG A 26 -5.98 2.90 3.93
C ARG A 26 -7.40 2.79 4.48
N ALA A 27 -7.54 2.19 5.65
CA ALA A 27 -8.80 2.00 6.36
C ALA A 27 -8.95 3.05 7.46
N PRO A 28 -10.18 3.51 7.74
CA PRO A 28 -10.45 4.25 8.96
C PRO A 28 -10.24 3.32 10.17
N LEU A 29 -9.61 3.87 11.21
CA LEU A 29 -9.44 3.19 12.50
C LEU A 29 -9.86 4.17 13.59
N ALA A 30 -10.49 3.67 14.65
CA ALA A 30 -10.95 4.51 15.77
C ALA A 30 -9.81 4.93 16.70
N ASP A 31 -8.66 4.29 16.60
CA ASP A 31 -7.48 4.51 17.44
C ASP A 31 -6.42 5.27 16.63
N ASP A 32 -6.06 6.46 17.11
CA ASP A 32 -5.08 7.35 16.48
C ASP A 32 -3.63 6.85 16.65
N ASP A 33 -3.38 5.90 17.56
CA ASP A 33 -2.05 5.30 17.77
C ASP A 33 -1.67 4.27 16.69
N TYR A 34 -2.64 3.91 15.82
CA TYR A 34 -2.48 2.90 14.78
C TYR A 34 -2.95 3.39 13.41
N VAL A 35 -2.39 2.80 12.37
CA VAL A 35 -2.80 3.04 10.98
C VAL A 35 -3.40 1.75 10.42
N GLY A 36 -4.66 1.82 9.99
CA GLY A 36 -5.38 0.69 9.40
C GLY A 36 -5.17 0.58 7.89
N PHE A 37 -5.06 -0.65 7.41
CA PHE A 37 -4.97 -1.02 6.00
C PHE A 37 -5.91 -2.19 5.70
N VAL A 38 -6.52 -2.19 4.52
CA VAL A 38 -7.17 -3.38 3.95
C VAL A 38 -6.39 -3.78 2.72
N PHE A 39 -6.04 -5.06 2.64
CA PHE A 39 -5.43 -5.68 1.49
C PHE A 39 -6.46 -6.58 0.83
N ASP A 40 -6.58 -6.50 -0.49
CA ASP A 40 -7.30 -7.45 -1.31
C ASP A 40 -6.28 -8.23 -2.14
N SER A 41 -6.39 -9.56 -2.11
CA SER A 41 -5.57 -10.47 -2.90
C SER A 41 -6.45 -11.57 -3.49
N GLY A 42 -6.69 -11.51 -4.80
CA GLY A 42 -7.47 -12.51 -5.51
C GLY A 42 -8.91 -12.68 -4.99
N GLY A 43 -9.52 -11.60 -4.48
CA GLY A 43 -10.88 -11.62 -3.91
C GLY A 43 -10.95 -11.98 -2.43
N SER A 44 -9.81 -12.16 -1.75
CA SER A 44 -9.74 -12.25 -0.29
C SER A 44 -9.28 -10.93 0.30
N GLU A 45 -10.12 -10.34 1.14
CA GLU A 45 -9.75 -9.15 1.92
C GLU A 45 -9.18 -9.54 3.29
N PHE A 46 -8.11 -8.85 3.72
CA PHE A 46 -7.63 -8.92 5.10
C PHE A 46 -7.24 -7.54 5.63
N GLU A 47 -7.51 -7.32 6.92
CA GLU A 47 -7.23 -6.06 7.60
C GLU A 47 -5.95 -6.15 8.42
N LEU A 48 -5.19 -5.05 8.45
CA LEU A 48 -3.97 -4.92 9.23
C LEU A 48 -3.90 -3.54 9.88
N ALA A 49 -3.71 -3.50 11.19
CA ALA A 49 -3.42 -2.28 11.94
C ALA A 49 -1.95 -2.29 12.40
N LEU A 50 -1.21 -1.25 12.08
CA LEU A 50 0.19 -1.11 12.46
C LEU A 50 0.41 0.20 13.19
N SER A 51 1.21 0.16 14.26
CA SER A 51 1.67 1.41 14.88
C SER A 51 2.63 2.13 13.91
N PRO A 52 2.68 3.47 13.93
CA PRO A 52 3.58 4.25 13.08
C PRO A 52 5.05 3.83 13.21
N CYS A 53 5.49 3.43 14.41
CA CYS A 53 6.85 2.96 14.67
C CYS A 53 7.18 1.66 13.93
N VAL A 54 6.25 0.69 13.93
CA VAL A 54 6.41 -0.58 13.21
C VAL A 54 6.41 -0.32 11.71
N LEU A 55 5.48 0.50 11.22
CA LEU A 55 5.40 0.85 9.79
C LEU A 55 6.70 1.50 9.30
N ARG A 56 7.26 2.43 10.07
CA ARG A 56 8.56 3.05 9.77
C ARG A 56 9.67 2.02 9.71
N ARG A 57 9.74 1.12 10.69
CA ARG A 57 10.77 0.06 10.71
C ARG A 57 10.65 -0.89 9.51
N MET A 58 9.43 -1.25 9.12
CA MET A 58 9.20 -2.06 7.91
C MET A 58 9.67 -1.34 6.64
N ALA A 59 9.40 -0.03 6.53
CA ALA A 59 9.87 0.78 5.42
C ALA A 59 11.41 0.86 5.36
N ASP A 60 12.07 1.04 6.51
CA ASP A 60 13.53 1.05 6.59
C ASP A 60 14.10 -0.31 6.15
N LEU A 61 13.56 -1.43 6.65
CA LEU A 61 13.98 -2.78 6.25
C LEU A 61 13.75 -3.06 4.75
N ALA A 62 12.64 -2.59 4.19
CA ALA A 62 12.34 -2.75 2.77
C ALA A 62 13.32 -1.96 1.88
N ARG A 63 13.78 -0.79 2.33
CA ARG A 63 14.82 -0.02 1.64
C ARG A 63 16.17 -0.72 1.69
N ASP A 64 16.52 -1.28 2.84
CA ASP A 64 17.80 -1.98 3.03
C ASP A 64 17.87 -3.31 2.26
N ALA A 65 16.72 -3.96 2.03
CA ALA A 65 16.65 -5.23 1.28
C ALA A 65 17.01 -5.10 -0.21
N GLY A 66 17.02 -3.88 -0.77
CA GLY A 66 17.28 -3.63 -2.18
C GLY A 66 16.16 -4.17 -3.11
N PRO A 67 16.20 -3.83 -4.41
CA PRO A 67 15.26 -4.38 -5.38
C PRO A 67 15.48 -5.89 -5.53
N GLN A 68 14.43 -6.69 -5.30
CA GLN A 68 14.50 -8.12 -5.55
C GLN A 68 14.56 -8.39 -7.06
N PRO A 69 15.56 -9.11 -7.58
CA PRO A 69 15.60 -9.49 -8.99
C PRO A 69 14.44 -10.48 -9.26
N GLY A 70 13.46 -10.07 -10.08
CA GLY A 70 12.40 -10.96 -10.57
C GLY A 70 10.95 -10.48 -10.40
N ARG A 71 10.67 -9.35 -9.75
CA ARG A 71 9.33 -8.75 -9.74
C ARG A 71 9.31 -7.45 -10.56
N VAL A 72 9.38 -7.60 -11.88
CA VAL A 72 8.87 -6.56 -12.77
C VAL A 72 7.36 -6.73 -12.75
N ALA A 73 6.65 -5.88 -12.01
CA ALA A 73 5.21 -5.76 -12.17
C ALA A 73 4.98 -5.22 -13.58
N GLU A 74 4.71 -6.11 -14.54
CA GLU A 74 4.19 -5.71 -15.84
C GLU A 74 2.78 -5.19 -15.61
N THR A 75 2.67 -3.91 -15.28
CA THR A 75 1.39 -3.21 -15.08
C THR A 75 0.46 -3.44 -16.28
N TYR A 76 -0.42 -4.43 -16.16
CA TYR A 76 -1.53 -4.60 -17.09
C TYR A 76 -2.73 -3.85 -16.51
N CYS A 77 -2.86 -2.58 -16.90
CA CYS A 77 -4.11 -1.83 -16.73
C CYS A 77 -5.21 -2.49 -17.58
N SER A 78 -5.85 -3.54 -17.06
CA SER A 78 -7.10 -4.04 -17.62
C SER A 78 -8.23 -3.11 -17.19
N SER A 79 -8.72 -2.32 -18.14
CA SER A 79 -9.84 -1.37 -18.03
C SER A 79 -11.20 -2.02 -17.73
N ARG A 80 -11.27 -3.06 -16.88
CA ARG A 80 -12.47 -3.92 -16.77
C ARG A 80 -13.31 -3.75 -15.50
N TRP A 81 -13.07 -2.73 -14.68
CA TRP A 81 -13.86 -2.49 -13.46
C TRP A 81 -14.79 -1.28 -13.56
N ILE A 82 -15.46 -1.13 -14.71
CA ILE A 82 -16.71 -0.38 -14.79
C ILE A 82 -17.71 -1.28 -15.51
N SER A 83 -18.57 -1.95 -14.75
CA SER A 83 -19.96 -2.18 -15.12
C SER A 83 -20.79 -2.53 -13.91
#